data_AF-C4VAV5-F1
#
_entry.id   AF-C4VAV5-F1
#
_cell.length_a   1.000
_cell.length_b   1.000
_cell.length_c   1.000
_cell.angle_alpha   90.00
_cell.angle_beta   90.00
_cell.angle_gamma   90.00
#
_symmetry.space_group_name_H-M   'P 1'
#
loop_
_entity.id
_entity.type
_entity.pdbx_description
1 polymer ?
#
loop_
_entity_poly.entity_id
_entity_poly.type
_entity_poly.pdbx_seq_one_letter_code
_entity_poly.pdbx_strand_id
1 'polypeptide(L)'
;MLRKIRKHRLIQINSILDNFDNLPPTLQTEKYKKYLLSTKDSLLPHSRQINIPTNKIGIVIGPKGSTIRHLEKEYNCDIFIKDNTCLIEGNEADEVVKFIEDLLSTNKVFIVEKMTDWEKFYVWWSHHNKQNI
;
A
#
# COMPACT_ATOMS: atom_id res chain seq x y z
N MET A 1 -13.97 -1.34 -4.89
CA MET A 1 -14.96 -0.28 -5.17
C MET A 1 -14.39 1.12 -4.90
N LEU A 2 -13.77 1.35 -3.73
CA LEU A 2 -13.20 2.66 -3.31
C LEU A 2 -12.13 3.24 -4.28
N ARG A 3 -11.25 2.41 -4.86
CA ARG A 3 -10.22 2.87 -5.81
C ARG A 3 -10.80 3.50 -7.09
N LYS A 4 -11.86 2.91 -7.65
CA LYS A 4 -12.56 3.45 -8.84
C LYS A 4 -13.18 4.82 -8.52
N ILE A 5 -13.76 4.96 -7.33
CA ILE A 5 -14.36 6.22 -6.85
C ILE A 5 -13.27 7.30 -6.67
N ARG A 6 -12.15 6.96 -6.03
CA ARG A 6 -11.02 7.88 -5.83
C ARG A 6 -10.44 8.38 -7.15
N LYS A 7 -10.19 7.47 -8.09
CA LYS A 7 -9.69 7.79 -9.43
C LYS A 7 -10.67 8.68 -10.21
N HIS A 8 -11.96 8.36 -10.17
CA HIS A 8 -13.00 9.16 -10.81
C HIS A 8 -13.06 10.58 -10.24
N ARG A 9 -13.04 10.72 -8.90
CA ARG A 9 -13.00 12.03 -8.24
C ARG A 9 -11.75 12.83 -8.57
N LEU A 10 -10.58 12.18 -8.63
CA LEU A 10 -9.33 12.84 -9.00
C LEU A 10 -9.42 13.44 -10.41
N ILE A 11 -10.00 12.69 -11.37
CA ILE A 11 -10.22 13.17 -12.74
C ILE A 11 -11.15 14.39 -12.76
N GLN A 12 -12.26 14.35 -12.00
CA GLN A 12 -13.18 15.47 -11.89
C GLN A 12 -12.49 16.73 -11.34
N ILE A 13 -11.74 16.58 -10.24
CA ILE A 13 -11.05 17.72 -9.62
C ILE A 13 -9.97 18.29 -10.55
N ASN A 14 -9.21 17.45 -11.24
CA ASN A 14 -8.24 17.93 -12.24
C ASN A 14 -8.93 18.71 -13.35
N SER A 15 -10.03 18.21 -13.91
CA SER A 15 -10.80 18.92 -14.94
C SER A 15 -11.31 20.28 -14.47
N ILE A 16 -11.76 20.38 -13.21
CA ILE A 16 -12.19 21.66 -12.61
C ILE A 16 -11.00 22.61 -12.45
N LEU A 17 -9.86 22.12 -11.97
CA LEU A 17 -8.64 22.93 -11.79
C LEU A 17 -8.10 23.45 -13.13
N ASP A 18 -8.11 22.61 -14.18
CA ASP A 18 -7.65 22.97 -15.52
C ASP A 18 -8.55 24.03 -16.17
N ASN A 19 -9.84 24.08 -15.79
CA ASN A 19 -10.83 25.03 -16.29
C ASN A 19 -11.27 26.05 -15.22
N PHE A 20 -10.45 26.32 -14.21
CA PHE A 20 -10.84 27.10 -13.04
C PHE A 20 -11.32 28.52 -13.40
N ASP A 21 -10.66 29.17 -14.36
CA ASP A 21 -10.96 30.54 -14.79
C ASP A 21 -12.31 30.64 -15.54
N ASN A 22 -12.86 29.50 -15.98
CA ASN A 22 -14.16 29.40 -16.66
C ASN A 22 -15.31 29.04 -15.70
N LEU A 23 -15.05 28.90 -14.40
CA LEU A 23 -16.09 28.65 -13.40
C LEU A 23 -16.95 29.90 -13.18
N PRO A 24 -18.16 29.77 -12.59
CA PRO A 24 -18.90 30.94 -12.11
C PRO A 24 -18.02 31.83 -11.22
N PRO A 25 -18.05 33.17 -11.35
CA PRO A 25 -17.19 34.08 -10.57
C PRO A 25 -17.27 33.87 -9.05
N THR A 26 -18.42 33.41 -8.54
CA THR A 26 -18.62 33.07 -7.12
C THR A 26 -17.75 31.90 -6.63
N LEU A 27 -17.27 31.07 -7.55
CA LEU A 27 -16.39 29.93 -7.27
C LEU A 27 -14.92 30.22 -7.61
N GLN A 28 -14.60 31.28 -8.34
CA GLN A 28 -13.23 31.68 -8.69
C GLN A 28 -12.46 32.32 -7.52
N THR A 29 -12.67 31.82 -6.30
CA THR A 29 -12.02 32.34 -5.09
C THR A 29 -10.78 31.53 -4.76
N GLU A 30 -9.74 32.18 -4.22
CA GLU A 30 -8.54 31.50 -3.71
C GLU A 30 -8.86 30.43 -2.67
N LYS A 31 -9.89 30.66 -1.85
CA LYS A 31 -10.38 29.68 -0.87
C LYS A 31 -10.84 28.39 -1.56
N TYR A 32 -11.62 28.49 -2.63
CA TYR A 32 -12.11 27.33 -3.36
C TYR A 32 -10.99 26.63 -4.13
N LYS A 33 -10.08 27.39 -4.75
CA LYS A 33 -8.88 26.85 -5.40
C LYS A 33 -8.03 26.04 -4.44
N LYS A 34 -7.77 26.58 -3.23
CA LYS A 34 -7.03 25.88 -2.18
C LYS A 34 -7.73 24.60 -1.71
N TYR A 35 -9.05 24.63 -1.57
CA TYR A 35 -9.84 23.44 -1.24
C TYR A 35 -9.73 22.35 -2.31
N LEU A 36 -9.82 22.70 -3.59
CA LEU A 36 -9.66 21.76 -4.70
C LEU A 36 -8.26 21.13 -4.71
N LEU A 37 -7.22 21.94 -4.50
CA LEU A 37 -5.83 21.47 -4.41
C LEU A 37 -5.62 20.53 -3.21
N SER A 38 -6.08 20.90 -2.01
CA SER A 38 -5.96 20.02 -0.85
C SER A 38 -6.74 18.71 -1.03
N THR A 39 -7.90 18.77 -1.70
CA THR A 39 -8.69 17.58 -2.01
C THR A 39 -7.97 16.72 -3.05
N LYS A 40 -7.37 17.32 -4.09
CA LYS A 40 -6.52 16.61 -5.05
C LYS A 40 -5.40 15.86 -4.35
N ASP A 41 -4.65 16.51 -3.48
CA ASP A 41 -3.54 15.90 -2.74
C ASP A 41 -4.03 14.71 -1.90
N SER A 42 -5.17 14.87 -1.23
CA SER A 42 -5.79 13.78 -0.45
C SER A 42 -6.28 12.59 -1.30
N LEU A 43 -6.43 12.78 -2.62
CA LEU A 43 -6.86 11.77 -3.59
C LEU A 43 -5.70 11.17 -4.39
N LEU A 44 -4.52 11.79 -4.40
CA LEU A 44 -3.33 11.23 -5.03
C LEU A 44 -2.95 9.91 -4.31
N PRO A 45 -2.63 8.84 -5.04
CA PRO A 45 -2.18 7.61 -4.41
C PRO A 45 -0.91 7.91 -3.59
N HIS A 46 -0.96 7.65 -2.29
CA HIS A 46 0.26 7.59 -1.50
C HIS A 46 1.05 6.39 -2.00
N SER A 47 2.31 6.63 -2.40
CA SER A 47 3.18 5.58 -2.92
C SER A 47 4.50 5.58 -2.18
N ARG A 48 5.02 4.39 -1.94
CA ARG A 48 6.35 4.15 -1.40
C ARG A 48 7.10 3.19 -2.28
N GLN A 49 8.40 3.43 -2.40
CA GLN A 49 9.29 2.55 -3.14
C GLN A 49 10.45 2.16 -2.23
N ILE A 50 10.71 0.86 -2.13
CA ILE A 50 11.82 0.30 -1.38
C ILE A 50 12.60 -0.71 -2.22
N ASN A 51 13.88 -0.86 -1.91
CA ASN A 51 14.73 -1.89 -2.49
C ASN A 51 14.73 -3.13 -1.59
N ILE A 52 14.41 -4.28 -2.18
CA ILE A 52 14.45 -5.58 -1.53
C ILE A 52 15.70 -6.33 -2.02
N PRO A 53 16.59 -6.81 -1.13
CA PRO A 53 17.68 -7.68 -1.52
C PRO A 53 17.18 -8.89 -2.32
N THR A 54 17.83 -9.19 -3.44
CA THR A 54 17.33 -10.21 -4.40
C THR A 54 17.11 -11.57 -3.76
N ASN A 55 17.97 -11.96 -2.82
CA ASN A 55 17.87 -13.21 -2.07
C ASN A 55 16.73 -13.24 -1.02
N LYS A 56 16.07 -12.12 -0.76
CA LYS A 56 14.97 -11.99 0.22
C LYS A 56 13.61 -11.68 -0.42
N ILE A 57 13.53 -11.48 -1.74
CA ILE A 57 12.26 -11.25 -2.46
C ILE A 57 11.25 -12.36 -2.15
N GLY A 58 11.67 -13.62 -2.15
CA GLY A 58 10.80 -14.75 -1.86
C GLY A 58 10.17 -14.73 -0.46
N ILE A 59 10.85 -14.12 0.53
CA ILE A 59 10.34 -13.96 1.89
C ILE A 59 9.21 -12.92 1.91
N VAL A 60 9.39 -11.81 1.19
CA VAL A 60 8.38 -10.76 1.05
C VAL A 60 7.16 -11.27 0.30
N ILE A 61 7.34 -12.01 -0.80
CA ILE A 61 6.23 -12.62 -1.57
C ILE A 61 5.51 -13.68 -0.74
N GLY A 62 6.27 -14.54 -0.06
CA GLY A 62 5.76 -15.69 0.67
C GLY A 62 5.32 -16.85 -0.25
N PRO A 63 5.08 -18.04 0.32
CA PRO A 63 4.62 -19.21 -0.44
C PRO A 63 3.35 -18.92 -1.24
N LYS A 64 3.37 -19.14 -2.57
CA LYS A 64 2.25 -18.86 -3.48
C LYS A 64 1.70 -17.41 -3.38
N GLY A 65 2.53 -16.45 -2.95
CA GLY A 65 2.15 -15.05 -2.77
C GLY A 65 1.32 -14.78 -1.52
N SER A 66 1.35 -15.66 -0.51
CA SER A 66 0.54 -15.53 0.70
C SER A 66 0.79 -14.23 1.47
N THR A 67 2.06 -13.83 1.61
CA THR A 67 2.46 -12.66 2.40
C THR A 67 2.03 -11.38 1.71
N ILE A 68 2.34 -11.20 0.42
CA ILE A 68 1.93 -10.00 -0.32
C ILE A 68 0.40 -9.86 -0.37
N ARG A 69 -0.34 -10.95 -0.60
CA ARG A 69 -1.80 -10.90 -0.64
C ARG A 69 -2.41 -10.56 0.72
N HIS A 70 -1.78 -11.00 1.80
CA HIS A 70 -2.17 -10.59 3.14
C HIS A 70 -1.93 -9.10 3.35
N LEU A 71 -0.73 -8.59 3.01
CA LEU A 71 -0.41 -7.18 3.15
C LEU A 71 -1.34 -6.28 2.31
N GLU A 72 -1.58 -6.65 1.05
CA GLU A 72 -2.52 -5.92 0.18
C GLU A 72 -3.94 -5.88 0.74
N LYS A 73 -4.41 -6.98 1.35
CA LYS A 73 -5.75 -7.08 1.91
C LYS A 73 -5.89 -6.35 3.24
N GLU A 74 -4.93 -6.54 4.14
CA GLU A 74 -4.94 -5.99 5.50
C GLU A 74 -4.79 -4.47 5.46
N TYR A 75 -3.81 -3.97 4.70
CA TYR A 75 -3.48 -2.55 4.61
C TYR A 75 -4.16 -1.86 3.41
N ASN A 76 -5.04 -2.56 2.69
CA ASN A 76 -5.77 -2.04 1.52
C ASN A 76 -4.84 -1.38 0.46
N CYS A 77 -3.63 -1.92 0.31
CA CYS A 77 -2.58 -1.43 -0.60
C CYS A 77 -2.51 -2.29 -1.87
N ASP A 78 -1.86 -1.78 -2.91
CA ASP A 78 -1.38 -2.54 -4.07
C ASP A 78 0.13 -2.64 -3.99
N ILE A 79 0.67 -3.85 -4.16
CA ILE A 79 2.12 -4.09 -4.05
C ILE A 79 2.63 -4.66 -5.36
N PHE A 80 3.52 -3.92 -6.02
CA PHE A 80 4.16 -4.32 -7.26
C PHE A 80 5.65 -4.56 -7.03
N ILE A 81 6.08 -5.80 -7.18
CA ILE A 81 7.49 -6.16 -7.12
C ILE A 81 7.99 -6.43 -8.53
N LYS A 82 9.02 -5.70 -8.95
CA LYS A 82 9.74 -5.93 -10.20
C LYS A 82 11.23 -5.92 -9.90
N ASP A 83 11.91 -7.00 -10.27
CA ASP A 83 13.31 -7.21 -9.95
C ASP A 83 13.55 -7.09 -8.44
N ASN A 84 14.36 -6.13 -7.99
CA ASN A 84 14.61 -5.83 -6.58
C ASN A 84 13.81 -4.63 -6.05
N THR A 85 12.91 -4.07 -6.86
CA THR A 85 12.13 -2.87 -6.50
C THR A 85 10.71 -3.27 -6.08
N CYS A 86 10.28 -2.79 -4.92
CA CYS A 86 8.91 -2.92 -4.43
C CYS A 86 8.24 -1.55 -4.41
N LEU A 87 7.21 -1.39 -5.22
CA LEU A 87 6.31 -0.24 -5.24
C LEU A 87 5.05 -0.59 -4.47
N ILE A 88 4.70 0.23 -3.49
CA ILE A 88 3.52 0.06 -2.64
C ILE A 88 2.64 1.29 -2.84
N GLU A 89 1.39 1.09 -3.27
CA GLU A 89 0.41 2.15 -3.45
C GLU A 89 -0.77 1.96 -2.50
N GLY A 90 -1.04 2.97 -1.66
CA GLY A 90 -2.12 2.94 -0.71
C GLY A 90 -1.91 3.94 0.42
N ASN A 91 -2.98 4.22 1.17
CA ASN A 91 -2.89 5.15 2.30
C ASN A 91 -2.01 4.62 3.42
N GLU A 92 -1.91 3.30 3.55
CA GLU A 92 -1.13 2.60 4.59
C GLU A 92 0.22 2.09 4.03
N ALA A 93 0.72 2.71 2.96
CA ALA A 93 1.97 2.32 2.33
C ALA A 93 3.17 2.42 3.29
N ASP A 94 3.14 3.37 4.23
CA ASP A 94 4.18 3.54 5.25
C ASP A 94 4.22 2.36 6.24
N GLU A 95 3.06 1.86 6.64
CA GLU A 95 2.92 0.71 7.54
C GLU A 95 3.41 -0.58 6.85
N VAL A 96 3.07 -0.75 5.57
CA VAL A 96 3.56 -1.88 4.76
C VAL A 96 5.08 -1.82 4.59
N VAL A 97 5.66 -0.65 4.36
CA VAL A 97 7.12 -0.49 4.30
C VAL A 97 7.78 -0.96 5.59
N LYS A 98 7.31 -0.47 6.75
CA LYS A 98 7.84 -0.87 8.06
C LYS A 98 7.77 -2.38 8.26
N PHE A 99 6.63 -3.00 7.90
CA PHE A 99 6.48 -4.45 7.97
C PHE A 99 7.52 -5.19 7.12
N ILE A 100 7.73 -4.74 5.88
CA ILE A 100 8.72 -5.35 4.97
C ILE A 100 10.13 -5.14 5.52
N GLU A 101 10.47 -3.97 6.03
CA GLU A 101 11.77 -3.70 6.64
C GLU A 101 12.02 -4.60 7.87
N ASP A 102 11.02 -4.79 8.73
CA ASP A 102 11.08 -5.71 9.88
C ASP A 102 11.26 -7.17 9.44
N LEU A 103 10.54 -7.58 8.39
CA LEU A 103 10.67 -8.91 7.78
C LEU A 103 12.08 -9.13 7.22
N LEU A 104 12.68 -8.10 6.62
CA LEU A 104 14.03 -8.15 6.04
C LEU A 104 15.13 -8.04 7.10
N SER A 105 14.91 -7.31 8.19
CA SER A 105 15.87 -7.12 9.29
C SER A 105 15.93 -8.32 10.23
N THR A 106 14.85 -9.11 10.29
CA THR A 106 14.78 -10.32 11.10
C THR A 106 15.82 -11.34 10.61
N ASN A 107 16.93 -11.43 11.34
CA ASN A 107 18.01 -12.40 11.11
C ASN A 107 17.62 -13.83 11.53
N LYS A 108 16.32 -14.16 11.48
CA LYS A 108 15.89 -15.56 11.52
C LYS A 108 16.33 -16.14 10.19
N VAL A 109 17.52 -16.72 10.20
CA VAL A 109 17.79 -17.93 9.43
C VAL A 109 16.63 -18.86 9.77
N PHE A 110 15.56 -18.82 8.98
CA PHE A 110 14.64 -19.94 8.91
C PHE A 110 15.51 -21.06 8.37
N ILE A 111 16.14 -21.82 9.26
CA ILE A 111 16.64 -23.14 8.92
C ILE A 111 15.35 -23.90 8.58
N VAL A 112 15.04 -23.98 7.29
CA VAL A 112 13.82 -24.57 6.73
C VAL A 112 13.88 -26.10 6.82
N GLU A 113 14.56 -26.65 7.83
CA GLU A 113 14.61 -28.08 8.02
C GLU A 113 13.50 -28.49 8.98
N LYS A 114 12.47 -29.14 8.39
CA LYS A 114 11.39 -29.87 9.05
C LYS A 114 10.26 -29.07 9.70
N MET A 115 9.71 -28.09 8.98
CA MET A 115 8.32 -27.66 9.23
C MET A 115 7.46 -27.86 8.00
N THR A 116 6.33 -28.54 8.21
CA THR A 116 5.24 -28.65 7.25
C THR A 116 4.65 -27.28 6.95
N ASP A 117 3.97 -27.17 5.80
CA ASP A 117 3.29 -25.93 5.41
C ASP A 117 2.24 -25.49 6.45
N TRP A 118 1.71 -26.43 7.23
CA TRP A 118 0.76 -26.17 8.31
C TRP A 118 1.38 -25.61 9.58
N GLU A 119 2.57 -26.02 9.95
CA GLU A 119 3.27 -25.47 11.11
C GLU A 119 3.73 -24.02 10.83
N LYS A 120 4.16 -23.74 9.60
CA LYS A 120 4.48 -22.37 9.15
C LYS A 120 3.25 -21.47 9.18
N PHE A 121 2.11 -21.98 8.70
CA PHE A 121 0.84 -21.26 8.74
C PHE A 121 0.37 -20.99 10.16
N TYR A 122 0.50 -21.96 11.07
CA TYR A 122 0.03 -21.83 12.45
C TYR A 122 0.86 -20.85 13.28
N VAL A 123 2.19 -20.85 13.14
CA VAL A 123 3.07 -19.86 13.79
C VAL A 123 2.74 -18.46 13.29
N TRP A 124 2.54 -18.31 11.99
CA TRP A 124 2.13 -17.05 11.39
C TRP A 124 0.74 -16.60 11.89
N TRP A 125 -0.26 -17.47 11.87
CA TRP A 125 -1.63 -17.19 12.32
C TRP A 125 -1.69 -16.85 13.82
N SER A 126 -0.96 -17.59 14.66
CA SER A 126 -0.89 -17.40 16.11
C SER A 126 -0.26 -16.07 16.52
N HIS A 127 0.78 -15.62 15.81
CA HIS A 127 1.40 -14.32 16.06
C HIS A 127 0.51 -13.13 15.67
N HIS A 128 -0.40 -13.31 14.70
CA HIS A 128 -1.19 -12.21 14.12
C HIS A 128 -2.67 -12.21 14.53
N ASN A 129 -3.21 -13.30 15.08
CA ASN A 129 -4.61 -13.38 15.54
C ASN A 129 -4.75 -13.52 17.06
N LYS A 130 -3.80 -13.01 17.86
CA LYS A 130 -4.01 -12.85 19.30
C LYS A 130 -5.02 -11.74 19.60
N GLN A 131 -6.30 -11.94 19.28
CA GLN A 131 -7.44 -11.44 20.05
C GLN A 131 -8.64 -12.37 19.83
N ASN A 132 -9.27 -12.77 20.94
CA ASN A 132 -10.46 -13.63 21.10
C ASN A 132 -10.20 -15.11 21.40
N ILE A 133 -9.60 -15.36 22.57
CA ILE A 133 -10.10 -16.37 23.51
C ILE A 133 -10.19 -15.70 24.88
#